data_AF-H1Z110-F1
#
_entry.id   AF-H1Z110-F1
#
_cell.length_a   1.000
_cell.length_b   1.000
_cell.length_c   1.000
_cell.angle_alpha   90.00
_cell.angle_beta   90.00
_cell.angle_gamma   90.00
#
_symmetry.space_group_name_H-M   'P 1'
#
loop_
_entity.id
_entity.type
_entity.pdbx_description
1 polymer ?
#
loop_
_entity_poly.entity_id
_entity_poly.type
_entity_poly.pdbx_seq_one_letter_code
_entity_poly.pdbx_strand_id
1 'polypeptide(L)'
;MQTSDLSRYLLLIYIIINIISFFLFAYDKRRAKKEAWRIKESTLLASAFFGPFGAYSAMKIFRHKTQKKKFYLVPTFLLIHLSLIAMIIAGYL
;
A
#
# COMPACT_ATOMS: atom_id res chain seq x y z
N MET A 1 25.54 -17.37 0.37
CA MET A 1 24.09 -17.17 0.17
C MET A 1 23.91 -16.56 -1.21
N GLN A 2 23.27 -17.27 -2.14
CA GLN A 2 23.10 -16.84 -3.53
C GLN A 2 22.27 -15.54 -3.54
N THR A 3 22.71 -14.50 -4.25
CA THR A 3 22.01 -13.20 -4.35
C THR A 3 20.57 -13.33 -4.92
N SER A 4 20.31 -14.40 -5.67
CA SER A 4 18.99 -14.73 -6.21
C SER A 4 17.97 -15.14 -5.13
N ASP A 5 18.41 -15.70 -4.01
CA ASP A 5 17.49 -16.14 -2.96
C ASP A 5 17.00 -14.93 -2.15
N LEU A 6 17.93 -14.00 -1.85
CA LEU A 6 17.61 -12.78 -1.12
C LEU A 6 16.56 -11.92 -1.86
N SER A 7 16.72 -11.73 -3.16
CA SER A 7 15.76 -10.98 -3.97
C SER A 7 14.37 -11.62 -3.99
N ARG A 8 14.28 -12.95 -4.07
CA ARG A 8 13.01 -13.69 -3.96
C ARG A 8 12.33 -13.48 -2.60
N TYR A 9 13.08 -13.55 -1.51
CA TYR A 9 12.53 -13.28 -0.17
C TYR A 9 12.02 -11.84 -0.03
N LEU A 10 12.76 -10.85 -0.54
CA LEU A 10 12.33 -9.46 -0.51
C LEU A 10 11.04 -9.23 -1.31
N LEU A 11 10.91 -9.86 -2.49
CA LEU A 11 9.69 -9.81 -3.29
C LEU A 11 8.49 -10.41 -2.54
N LEU A 12 8.68 -11.57 -1.88
CA LEU A 12 7.62 -12.19 -1.09
C LEU A 12 7.19 -11.29 0.07
N ILE A 13 8.13 -10.70 0.80
CA ILE A 13 7.84 -9.75 1.89
C ILE A 13 7.06 -8.55 1.34
N TYR A 14 7.48 -8.01 0.19
CA TYR A 14 6.80 -6.88 -0.43
C TYR A 14 5.34 -7.19 -0.83
N ILE A 15 5.10 -8.39 -1.38
CA ILE A 15 3.75 -8.87 -1.69
C ILE A 15 2.91 -8.97 -0.42
N ILE A 16 3.44 -9.56 0.64
CA ILE A 16 2.74 -9.72 1.93
C ILE A 16 2.38 -8.36 2.52
N ILE A 17 3.30 -7.38 2.50
CA ILE A 17 3.04 -6.02 2.99
C ILE A 17 1.90 -5.36 2.21
N ASN A 18 1.84 -5.52 0.88
CA ASN A 18 0.74 -5.01 0.07
C ASN A 18 -0.59 -5.68 0.42
N ILE A 19 -0.59 -7.00 0.63
CA ILE A 19 -1.79 -7.74 1.07
C ILE A 19 -2.28 -7.21 2.43
N ILE A 20 -1.39 -7.03 3.40
CA ILE A 20 -1.72 -6.49 4.73
C ILE A 20 -2.32 -5.09 4.59
N SER A 21 -1.69 -4.22 3.79
CA SER A 21 -2.16 -2.85 3.55
C SER A 21 -3.56 -2.84 2.91
N PHE A 22 -3.83 -3.73 1.96
CA PHE A 22 -5.16 -3.91 1.37
C PHE A 22 -6.21 -4.26 2.43
N PHE A 23 -5.92 -5.25 3.28
CA PHE A 23 -6.85 -5.69 4.32
C PHE A 23 -7.07 -4.64 5.41
N LEU A 24 -6.06 -3.84 5.76
CA LEU A 24 -6.22 -2.71 6.68
C LEU A 24 -7.23 -1.68 6.17
N PHE A 25 -7.14 -1.31 4.89
CA PHE A 25 -8.10 -0.40 4.26
C PHE A 25 -9.50 -1.03 4.12
N ALA A 26 -9.58 -2.31 3.77
CA ALA A 26 -10.84 -3.05 3.70
C ALA A 26 -11.51 -3.13 5.07
N TYR A 27 -10.72 -3.36 6.13
CA TYR A 27 -11.20 -3.43 7.51
C TYR A 27 -11.69 -2.09 8.01
N ASP A 28 -10.97 -0.99 7.72
CA ASP A 28 -11.44 0.36 8.05
C ASP A 28 -12.79 0.66 7.39
N LYS A 29 -13.00 0.25 6.14
CA LYS A 29 -14.31 0.36 5.47
C LYS A 29 -15.40 -0.44 6.19
N ARG A 30 -15.10 -1.67 6.62
CA ARG A 30 -16.06 -2.50 7.38
C ARG A 30 -16.42 -1.87 8.72
N ARG A 31 -15.42 -1.34 9.46
CA ARG A 31 -15.63 -0.62 10.72
C ARG A 31 -16.45 0.66 10.51
N ALA A 32 -16.20 1.39 9.43
CA ALA A 32 -16.98 2.55 9.03
C ALA A 32 -18.45 2.24 8.74
N LYS A 33 -18.78 1.06 8.21
CA LYS A 33 -20.16 0.62 7.98
C LYS A 33 -20.87 0.17 9.27
N LYS A 34 -20.12 -0.30 10.27
CA LYS A 34 -20.64 -0.81 11.56
C LYS A 34 -20.64 0.25 12.67
N GLU A 35 -20.40 1.52 12.32
CA GLU A 35 -20.23 2.64 13.27
C GLU A 35 -19.25 2.35 14.42
N ALA A 36 -18.30 1.44 14.17
CA ALA A 36 -17.33 1.02 15.16
C ALA A 36 -16.08 1.92 15.13
N TRP A 37 -15.23 1.76 16.15
CA TRP A 37 -13.96 2.47 16.24
C TRP A 37 -13.13 2.31 14.94
N ARG A 38 -12.76 3.45 14.35
CA ARG A 38 -12.01 3.54 13.09
C ARG A 38 -10.50 3.45 13.32
N ILE A 39 -9.77 2.96 12.32
CA ILE A 39 -8.31 2.95 12.39
C ILE A 39 -7.80 4.39 12.29
N LYS A 40 -6.77 4.72 13.08
CA LYS A 40 -6.10 6.03 13.00
C LYS A 40 -5.61 6.28 11.57
N GLU A 41 -5.84 7.47 11.05
CA GLU A 41 -5.45 7.80 9.67
C GLU A 41 -3.94 7.70 9.46
N SER A 42 -3.13 8.00 10.48
CA SER A 42 -1.68 7.84 10.44
C SER A 42 -1.26 6.38 10.21
N THR A 43 -1.95 5.42 10.82
CA THR A 43 -1.67 3.99 10.63
C THR A 43 -2.00 3.54 9.20
N LEU A 44 -3.11 4.01 8.63
CA LEU A 44 -3.48 3.72 7.24
C LEU A 44 -2.50 4.36 6.24
N LEU A 45 -2.04 5.58 6.50
CA LEU A 45 -1.04 6.23 5.65
C LEU A 45 0.32 5.55 5.77
N ALA A 46 0.73 5.12 6.96
CA ALA A 46 1.94 4.34 7.15
C ALA A 46 1.87 2.99 6.41
N SER A 47 0.75 2.27 6.49
CA SER A 47 0.59 1.03 5.74
C SER A 47 0.59 1.26 4.24
N ALA A 48 -0.01 2.36 3.77
CA ALA A 48 0.02 2.75 2.37
C ALA A 48 1.42 3.16 1.88
N PHE A 49 2.26 3.70 2.76
CA PHE A 49 3.64 4.03 2.41
C PHE A 49 4.45 2.77 2.10
N PHE A 50 4.35 1.72 2.92
CA PHE A 50 5.06 0.45 2.70
C PHE A 50 4.38 -0.48 1.68
N GLY A 51 3.05 -0.43 1.59
CA GLY A 51 2.24 -1.26 0.69
C GLY A 51 1.27 -0.42 -0.15
N PRO A 52 1.77 0.38 -1.10
CA PRO A 52 0.94 1.34 -1.84
C PRO A 52 0.02 0.67 -2.85
N PHE A 53 0.42 -0.44 -3.49
CA PHE A 53 -0.42 -1.16 -4.45
C PHE A 53 -1.66 -1.73 -3.76
N GLY A 54 -1.47 -2.32 -2.57
CA GLY A 54 -2.55 -2.83 -1.74
C GLY A 54 -3.50 -1.73 -1.25
N ALA A 55 -2.93 -0.66 -0.67
CA ALA A 55 -3.72 0.48 -0.20
C ALA A 55 -4.53 1.14 -1.32
N TYR A 56 -3.89 1.44 -2.45
CA TYR A 56 -4.55 2.08 -3.58
C TYR A 56 -5.65 1.20 -4.19
N SER A 57 -5.40 -0.10 -4.33
CA SER A 57 -6.40 -1.06 -4.81
C SER A 57 -7.61 -1.10 -3.90
N ALA A 58 -7.41 -1.17 -2.58
CA ALA A 58 -8.50 -1.12 -1.61
C ALA A 58 -9.26 0.21 -1.68
N MET A 59 -8.57 1.35 -1.78
CA MET A 59 -9.21 2.66 -1.95
C MET A 59 -10.11 2.72 -3.18
N LYS A 60 -9.65 2.19 -4.32
CA LYS A 60 -10.39 2.18 -5.58
C LYS A 60 -11.61 1.26 -5.52
N ILE A 61 -11.46 0.04 -4.99
CA ILE A 61 -12.55 -0.94 -4.87
C ILE A 61 -13.62 -0.46 -3.89
N PHE A 62 -13.22 0.00 -2.70
CA PHE A 62 -14.17 0.39 -1.65
C PHE A 62 -14.65 1.84 -1.77
N ARG A 63 -14.12 2.60 -2.75
CA ARG A 63 -14.32 4.05 -2.94
C ARG A 63 -14.24 4.80 -1.60
N HIS A 64 -13.26 4.40 -0.78
CA HIS A 64 -13.16 4.80 0.61
C HIS A 64 -12.04 5.83 0.76
N LYS A 65 -12.35 6.95 1.40
CA LYS A 65 -11.41 8.06 1.66
C LYS A 65 -10.74 8.67 0.41
N THR A 66 -11.35 8.56 -0.77
CA THR A 66 -10.84 9.14 -2.02
C THR A 66 -10.91 10.67 -2.08
N GLN A 67 -11.75 11.32 -1.27
CA GLN A 67 -11.90 12.79 -1.24
C GLN A 67 -11.13 13.46 -0.08
N LYS A 68 -10.45 12.69 0.78
CA LYS A 68 -9.70 13.25 1.90
C LYS A 68 -8.32 13.67 1.40
N LYS A 69 -7.97 14.96 1.55
CA LYS A 69 -6.68 15.53 1.10
C LYS A 69 -5.47 14.70 1.52
N LYS A 70 -5.46 14.19 2.76
CA LYS A 70 -4.38 13.35 3.30
C LYS A 70 -4.20 12.03 2.52
N PHE A 71 -5.26 11.48 1.95
CA PHE A 71 -5.24 10.20 1.23
C PHE A 71 -4.84 10.35 -0.25
N TYR A 72 -4.66 11.57 -0.75
CA TYR A 72 -3.95 11.79 -2.02
C TYR A 72 -2.47 11.38 -1.95
N LEU A 73 -1.91 11.20 -0.74
CA LEU A 73 -0.58 10.62 -0.58
C LEU A 73 -0.50 9.17 -1.06
N VAL A 74 -1.60 8.40 -1.01
CA VAL A 74 -1.60 6.99 -1.42
C VAL A 74 -1.27 6.79 -2.92
N PRO A 75 -1.95 7.47 -3.87
CA PRO A 75 -1.51 7.40 -5.27
C PRO A 75 -0.12 7.99 -5.48
N THR A 76 0.31 8.99 -4.71
CA THR A 76 1.69 9.50 -4.79
C THR A 76 2.72 8.43 -4.39
N PHE A 77 2.48 7.70 -3.30
CA PHE A 77 3.34 6.60 -2.87
C PHE A 77 3.41 5.49 -3.91
N LEU A 78 2.27 5.19 -4.56
CA LEU A 78 2.22 4.23 -5.66
C LEU A 78 3.09 4.67 -6.84
N LEU A 79 2.99 5.93 -7.26
CA LEU A 79 3.81 6.47 -8.33
C LEU A 79 5.30 6.43 -7.99
N ILE A 80 5.68 6.78 -6.76
CA ILE A 80 7.09 6.69 -6.31
C ILE A 80 7.61 5.26 -6.43
N HIS A 81 6.83 4.26 -5.98
CA HIS A 81 7.25 2.86 -6.08
C HIS A 81 7.32 2.37 -7.52
N LEU A 82 6.37 2.77 -8.37
CA LEU A 82 6.42 2.45 -9.80
C LEU A 82 7.65 3.06 -10.48
N SER A 83 7.94 4.34 -10.20
CA SER A 83 9.14 5.00 -10.73
C SER A 83 10.42 4.33 -10.27
N LEU A 84 10.51 3.94 -8.99
CA LEU A 84 11.69 3.24 -8.46
C LEU A 84 11.87 1.87 -9.13
N ILE A 85 10.78 1.09 -9.26
CA ILE A 85 10.81 -0.21 -9.95
C ILE A 85 11.24 -0.01 -11.41
N ALA A 86 10.71 0.99 -12.10
CA ALA A 86 11.07 1.30 -13.49
C ALA A 86 12.56 1.68 -13.62
N MET A 87 13.10 2.48 -12.69
CA MET A 87 14.52 2.84 -12.69
C MET A 87 15.43 1.62 -12.48
N ILE A 88 15.06 0.71 -11.58
CA ILE A 88 15.79 -0.55 -11.34
C ILE A 88 15.76 -1.42 -12.59
N ILE A 89 14.60 -1.58 -13.24
CA ILE A 89 14.46 -2.38 -14.45
C ILE A 89 15.26 -1.78 -15.63
N ALA A 90 15.25 -0.46 -15.75
CA ALA A 90 16.00 0.25 -16.79
C ALA A 90 17.52 0.29 -16.54
N GLY A 91 18.00 -0.24 -15.40
CA GLY A 91 19.42 -0.29 -15.07
C GLY A 91 20.01 1.08 -14.72
N TYR A 92 19.18 2.05 -14.33
CA TYR A 92 19.64 3.35 -13.84
C TYR A 92 20.10 3.32 -12.38
N LEU A 93 20.00 2.15 -11.73
CA LEU A 93 20.36 1.89 -10.35
C LEU A 93 21.10 0.56 -10.21
#